data_AF-H8K4P6-F1
#
_entry.id   AF-H8K4P6-F1
#
_cell.length_a   1.000
_cell.length_b   1.000
_cell.length_c   1.000
_cell.angle_alpha   90.00
_cell.angle_beta   90.00
_cell.angle_gamma   90.00
#
_symmetry.space_group_name_H-M   'P 1'
#
loop_
_entity.id
_entity.type
_entity.pdbx_description
1 polymer ?
#
loop_
_entity_poly.entity_id
_entity_poly.type
_entity_poly.pdbx_seq_one_letter_code
_entity_poly.pdbx_strand_id
1 'polypeptide(L)'
;MQNYRQYLILSLILISIQINPALALEDKRDSSVYYYNKGTNLAILGKYELAIEFFNKAIELNPKFSRIYNNKGLTLEKLGQYMLVFDAIIRHLNLIQ
;
A
#
# COMPACT_ATOMS: atom_id res chain seq x y z
N MET A 1 -27.34 11.23 43.52
CA MET A 1 -26.72 10.06 42.84
C MET A 1 -26.85 10.09 41.32
N GLN A 2 -27.91 10.64 40.70
CA GLN A 2 -28.08 10.61 39.24
C GLN A 2 -27.12 11.54 38.46
N ASN A 3 -26.75 12.70 39.01
CA ASN A 3 -25.85 13.65 38.35
C ASN A 3 -24.41 13.12 38.17
N TYR A 4 -23.91 12.33 39.13
CA TYR A 4 -22.55 11.79 39.09
C TYR A 4 -22.35 10.76 37.96
N ARG A 5 -23.39 9.96 37.67
CA ARG A 5 -23.40 9.04 36.52
C ARG A 5 -23.34 9.79 35.20
N GLN A 6 -24.05 10.92 35.09
CA GLN A 6 -24.05 11.73 33.87
C GLN A 6 -22.66 12.31 33.58
N TYR A 7 -21.98 12.86 34.59
CA TYR A 7 -20.59 13.34 34.44
C TYR A 7 -19.58 12.23 34.15
N LEU A 8 -19.71 11.06 34.81
CA LEU A 8 -18.84 9.90 34.55
C LEU A 8 -18.96 9.43 33.09
N ILE A 9 -20.17 9.32 32.57
CA ILE A 9 -20.43 8.92 31.17
C ILE A 9 -19.87 9.96 30.19
N LEU A 10 -20.11 11.26 30.42
CA LEU A 10 -19.55 12.34 29.60
C LEU A 10 -18.02 12.35 29.61
N SER A 11 -17.37 12.08 30.75
CA SER A 11 -15.90 11.98 30.82
C SER A 11 -15.33 10.78 30.08
N LEU A 12 -15.99 9.62 30.11
CA LEU A 12 -15.58 8.42 29.36
C LEU A 12 -15.71 8.62 27.85
N ILE A 13 -16.76 9.34 27.41
CA ILE A 13 -16.96 9.74 26.01
C ILE A 13 -15.90 10.75 25.56
N LEU A 14 -15.52 11.72 26.39
CA LEU A 14 -14.44 12.66 26.06
C LEU A 14 -13.07 11.97 25.97
N ILE A 15 -12.80 11.01 26.88
CA ILE A 15 -11.61 10.16 26.82
C ILE A 15 -11.61 9.33 25.53
N SER A 16 -12.78 8.83 25.09
CA SER A 16 -12.88 8.08 23.83
C SER A 16 -12.73 8.94 22.57
N ILE A 17 -13.13 10.20 22.63
CA ILE A 17 -12.90 11.18 21.56
C ILE A 17 -11.42 11.60 21.50
N GLN A 18 -10.70 11.53 22.63
CA GLN A 18 -9.23 11.65 22.69
C GLN A 18 -8.48 10.34 22.37
N ILE A 19 -9.17 9.20 22.16
CA ILE A 19 -8.59 7.99 21.53
C ILE A 19 -8.30 8.38 20.08
N ASN A 20 -7.23 9.10 19.76
CA ASN A 20 -5.81 8.83 19.86
C ASN A 20 -5.38 8.84 18.39
N PRO A 21 -4.82 9.94 17.87
CA PRO A 21 -4.37 9.98 16.49
C PRO A 21 -3.40 8.84 16.17
N ALA A 22 -2.71 8.26 17.17
CA ALA A 22 -1.91 7.06 16.98
C ALA A 22 -2.74 5.83 16.58
N LEU A 23 -3.95 5.61 17.12
CA LEU A 23 -4.81 4.47 16.74
C LEU A 23 -5.35 4.63 15.31
N ALA A 24 -5.73 5.85 14.92
CA ALA A 24 -6.11 6.15 13.53
C ALA A 24 -4.91 6.07 12.57
N LEU A 25 -3.71 6.39 13.03
CA LEU A 25 -2.46 6.20 12.28
C LEU A 25 -2.04 4.73 12.22
N GLU A 26 -2.35 3.94 13.26
CA GLU A 26 -2.10 2.50 13.33
C GLU A 26 -3.02 1.76 12.37
N ASP A 27 -4.31 2.09 12.33
CA ASP A 27 -5.27 1.56 11.34
C ASP A 27 -4.87 1.90 9.88
N LYS A 28 -4.39 3.13 9.64
CA LYS A 28 -3.81 3.51 8.33
C LYS A 28 -2.49 2.81 8.03
N ARG A 29 -1.64 2.56 9.02
CA ARG A 29 -0.38 1.82 8.87
C ARG A 29 -0.65 0.36 8.58
N ASP A 30 -1.59 -0.26 9.28
CA ASP A 30 -2.02 -1.64 9.08
C ASP A 30 -2.64 -1.80 7.69
N SER A 31 -3.46 -0.84 7.27
CA SER A 31 -3.97 -0.77 5.89
C SER A 31 -2.83 -0.61 4.87
N SER A 32 -1.88 0.30 5.08
CA SER A 32 -0.73 0.49 4.18
C SER A 32 0.13 -0.78 4.07
N VAL A 33 0.39 -1.45 5.19
CA VAL A 33 1.14 -2.70 5.26
C VAL A 33 0.39 -3.82 4.52
N TYR A 34 -0.94 -3.88 4.63
CA TYR A 34 -1.76 -4.81 3.85
C TYR A 34 -1.57 -4.61 2.33
N TYR A 35 -1.73 -3.37 1.82
CA TYR A 35 -1.54 -3.09 0.40
C TYR A 35 -0.09 -3.37 -0.05
N TYR A 36 0.90 -3.03 0.78
CA TYR A 36 2.31 -3.34 0.53
C TYR A 36 2.58 -4.85 0.40
N ASN A 37 2.05 -5.66 1.31
CA ASN A 37 2.22 -7.12 1.28
C ASN A 37 1.55 -7.72 0.05
N LYS A 38 0.34 -7.26 -0.28
CA LYS A 38 -0.38 -7.70 -1.49
C LYS A 38 0.36 -7.31 -2.77
N GLY A 39 0.88 -6.09 -2.86
CA GLY A 39 1.72 -5.65 -3.97
C GLY A 39 2.99 -6.50 -4.11
N THR A 40 3.65 -6.80 -2.99
CA THR A 40 4.84 -7.68 -2.98
C THR A 40 4.53 -9.08 -3.49
N ASN A 41 3.42 -9.68 -3.05
CA ASN A 41 2.99 -11.00 -3.54
C ASN A 41 2.67 -10.97 -5.05
N LEU A 42 2.01 -9.92 -5.54
CA LEU A 42 1.73 -9.76 -6.97
C LEU A 42 3.01 -9.60 -7.80
N ALA A 43 4.01 -8.87 -7.29
CA ALA A 43 5.30 -8.72 -7.94
C ALA A 43 6.06 -10.05 -8.02
N ILE A 44 5.97 -10.90 -6.99
CA ILE A 44 6.53 -12.26 -7.01
C ILE A 44 5.83 -13.13 -8.06
N LEU A 45 4.52 -12.96 -8.25
CA LEU A 45 3.73 -13.66 -9.27
C LEU A 45 3.92 -13.09 -10.69
N GLY A 46 4.80 -12.11 -10.89
CA GLY A 46 5.05 -11.48 -12.19
C GLY A 46 3.94 -10.52 -12.65
N LYS A 47 2.93 -10.25 -11.81
CA LYS A 47 1.83 -9.32 -12.10
C LYS A 47 2.24 -7.90 -11.77
N TYR A 48 3.21 -7.37 -12.51
CA TYR A 48 3.94 -6.15 -12.15
C TYR A 48 3.07 -4.89 -12.16
N GLU A 49 2.18 -4.71 -13.14
CA GLU A 49 1.30 -3.55 -13.24
C GLU A 49 0.34 -3.48 -12.04
N LEU A 50 -0.30 -4.60 -11.71
CA LEU A 50 -1.16 -4.71 -10.54
C LEU A 50 -0.38 -4.48 -9.25
N ALA A 51 0.83 -5.03 -9.14
CA ALA A 51 1.69 -4.79 -7.97
C ALA A 51 1.96 -3.28 -7.77
N ILE A 52 2.21 -2.54 -8.85
CA ILE A 52 2.43 -1.09 -8.83
C ILE A 52 1.18 -0.34 -8.32
N GLU A 53 -0.02 -0.73 -8.75
CA GLU A 53 -1.27 -0.13 -8.23
C GLU A 53 -1.43 -0.34 -6.72
N PHE A 54 -1.12 -1.54 -6.23
CA PHE A 54 -1.16 -1.84 -4.80
C PHE A 54 -0.10 -1.04 -4.01
N PHE A 55 1.10 -0.85 -4.57
CA PHE A 55 2.10 0.01 -3.97
C PHE A 55 1.68 1.49 -3.95
N ASN A 56 0.98 1.98 -4.98
CA ASN A 56 0.44 3.35 -4.98
C ASN A 56 -0.56 3.56 -3.84
N LYS A 57 -1.51 2.63 -3.65
CA LYS A 57 -2.45 2.66 -2.53
C LYS A 57 -1.73 2.61 -1.17
N ALA A 58 -0.69 1.79 -1.05
CA ALA A 58 0.11 1.72 0.17
C ALA A 58 0.82 3.07 0.47
N ILE A 59 1.34 3.75 -0.56
CA ILE A 59 1.98 5.07 -0.47
C ILE A 59 0.98 6.14 -0.06
N GLU A 60 -0.23 6.15 -0.64
CA GLU A 60 -1.30 7.09 -0.28
C GLU A 60 -1.65 7.00 1.21
N LEU A 61 -1.64 5.79 1.77
CA LEU A 61 -1.95 5.54 3.18
C LEU A 61 -0.79 5.86 4.13
N ASN A 62 0.45 5.55 3.72
CA ASN A 62 1.65 5.85 4.50
C ASN A 62 2.84 6.21 3.61
N PRO A 63 2.98 7.50 3.22
CA PRO A 63 4.05 7.93 2.33
C PRO A 63 5.44 7.86 2.97
N LYS A 64 5.54 7.63 4.28
CA LYS A 64 6.81 7.49 5.01
C LYS A 64 7.32 6.06 5.04
N PHE A 65 6.55 5.08 4.55
CA PHE A 65 6.98 3.68 4.55
C PHE A 65 7.93 3.41 3.38
N SER A 66 9.23 3.64 3.63
CA SER A 66 10.31 3.58 2.63
C SER A 66 10.39 2.26 1.85
N ARG A 67 10.08 1.12 2.49
CA ARG A 67 10.11 -0.20 1.82
C ARG A 67 9.17 -0.28 0.62
N ILE A 68 8.06 0.47 0.61
CA ILE A 68 7.14 0.47 -0.52
C ILE A 68 7.82 1.00 -1.79
N TYR A 69 8.56 2.11 -1.67
CA TYR A 69 9.26 2.71 -2.81
C TYR A 69 10.34 1.80 -3.37
N ASN A 70 11.10 1.13 -2.49
CA ASN A 70 12.12 0.16 -2.91
C ASN A 70 11.48 -0.99 -3.70
N ASN A 71 10.42 -1.60 -3.18
CA ASN A 71 9.75 -2.71 -3.88
C ASN A 71 9.05 -2.26 -5.17
N LYS A 72 8.46 -1.06 -5.18
CA LYS A 72 7.88 -0.46 -6.39
C LYS A 72 8.96 -0.23 -7.45
N GLY A 73 10.13 0.28 -7.07
CA GLY A 73 11.27 0.49 -7.96
C GLY A 73 11.75 -0.82 -8.59
N LEU A 74 11.98 -1.85 -7.78
CA LEU A 74 12.35 -3.19 -8.28
C LEU A 74 11.29 -3.80 -9.20
N THR A 75 10.01 -3.54 -8.91
CA THR A 75 8.89 -4.01 -9.74
C THR A 75 8.85 -3.29 -11.08
N LEU A 76 9.09 -1.97 -11.11
CA LEU A 76 9.19 -1.18 -12.34
C LEU A 76 10.38 -1.61 -13.20
N GLU A 77 11.52 -1.92 -12.58
CA GLU A 77 12.68 -2.44 -13.29
C GLU A 77 12.35 -3.77 -14.00
N LYS A 78 11.73 -4.71 -13.29
CA LYS A 78 11.29 -5.99 -13.86
C LYS A 78 10.27 -5.82 -14.99
N LEU A 79 9.32 -4.90 -14.82
CA LEU A 79 8.35 -4.59 -15.86
C LEU A 79 9.03 -4.03 -17.11
N GLY A 80 10.00 -3.13 -16.95
CA GLY A 80 10.79 -2.58 -18.05
C GLY A 80 11.58 -3.66 -18.78
N GLN A 81 12.25 -4.56 -18.05
CA GLN A 81 12.96 -5.70 -18.65
C GLN A 81 12.00 -6.62 -19.43
N TYR A 82 10.81 -6.89 -18.90
CA TYR A 82 9.80 -7.69 -19.57
C TYR A 82 9.32 -7.04 -20.88
N MET A 83 9.04 -5.74 -20.86
CA MET A 83 8.66 -4.99 -22.05
C MET A 83 9.78 -4.97 -23.10
N LEU A 84 11.03 -4.76 -22.69
CA LEU A 84 12.17 -4.77 -23.62
C LEU A 84 12.34 -6.12 -24.33
N VAL A 85 12.18 -7.23 -23.61
CA VAL A 85 12.25 -8.58 -24.19
C VAL A 85 11.09 -8.78 -25.18
N PHE A 86 9.88 -8.38 -24.79
CA PHE A 86 8.71 -8.48 -25.65
C PHE A 86 8.89 -7.69 -26.96
N ASP A 87 9.37 -6.45 -26.87
CA ASP A 87 9.67 -5.60 -28.02
C ASP A 87 10.74 -6.20 -28.93
N ALA A 88 11.81 -6.77 -28.35
CA ALA A 88 12.87 -7.43 -29.11
C ALA A 88 12.34 -8.64 -29.90
N ILE A 89 11.45 -9.43 -29.30
CA ILE A 89 10.80 -10.57 -29.95
C ILE A 89 9.95 -10.10 -31.13
N ILE A 90 9.13 -9.06 -30.94
CA ILE A 90 8.29 -8.51 -32.02
C ILE A 90 9.15 -8.01 -33.18
N ARG A 91 10.24 -7.29 -32.90
CA ARG A 91 11.16 -6.82 -33.93
C ARG A 91 11.78 -7.97 -34.70
N HIS A 92 12.22 -9.03 -34.02
CA HIS A 92 12.76 -10.21 -34.66
C HIS A 92 11.74 -10.86 -35.59
N LEU A 93 10.49 -11.07 -35.13
CA LEU A 93 9.42 -11.66 -35.94
C LEU A 93 9.09 -10.86 -37.21
N ASN A 94 9.10 -9.53 -37.12
CA ASN A 94 8.85 -8.66 -38.26
C ASN A 94 9.98 -8.67 -39.32
N LEU A 95 11.20 -9.06 -38.95
CA LEU A 95 12.34 -9.15 -39.88
C LEU A 95 12.37 -10.46 -40.69
N ILE A 96 11.59 -11.46 -40.28
CA ILE A 96 11.53 -12.78 -40.94
C ILE A 96 10.32 -12.92 -41.88
N GLN A 97 9.52 -11.86 -42.04
CA GLN A 97 8.42 -11.73 -43.00
C GLN A 97 8.88 -10.92 -44.21
#